data_AF-A0A419K5J9-F1
#
_entry.id   AF-A0A419K5J9-F1
#
_cell.length_a   1.000
_cell.length_b   1.000
_cell.length_c   1.000
_cell.angle_alpha   90.00
_cell.angle_beta   90.00
_cell.angle_gamma   90.00
#
_symmetry.space_group_name_H-M   'P 1'
#
loop_
_entity.id
_entity.type
_entity.pdbx_description
1 polymer ?
#
loop_
_entity_poly.entity_id
_entity_poly.type
_entity_poly.pdbx_seq_one_letter_code
_entity_poly.pdbx_strand_id
1 'polypeptide(L)'
;MVYCIYCGARLRRPSAPPVAPKAPPRVVPKAPPPPPVTAPPRAPAPPQAPAGVTAEIHDLMSKISIYQDRKVSLLNLFQSGEVSERVFVKLYTEYSGKLNEMLNRRVSKLEELRAQLGEKSKRLDEIKFSLEELEARYKVGEIDSTTFEGKSRDLKAEVARLESEMKDLKANIEHLEKVFADKSPREILNMEMKIKSFQESLDKFVNEGRLSKESVEKIKPDIEETLAFFDSIIGKHKERERQLREQLEALHARYRVSEISIEEYERKKREIQEEIDKIWREP
;
A
#
# COMPACT_ATOMS: atom_id res chain seq x y z
N MET A 1 23.19 14.22 24.34
CA MET A 1 22.59 12.96 23.86
C MET A 1 23.70 12.13 23.23
N VAL A 2 23.74 10.82 23.45
CA VAL A 2 24.83 9.96 22.96
C VAL A 2 24.27 9.06 21.84
N TYR A 3 25.01 8.93 20.75
CA TYR A 3 24.64 8.13 19.58
C TYR A 3 25.71 7.07 19.33
N CYS A 4 25.31 5.92 18.78
CA CYS A 4 26.24 4.86 18.43
C CYS A 4 27.10 5.27 17.22
N ILE A 5 28.43 5.11 17.32
CA ILE A 5 29.39 5.51 16.28
C ILE A 5 29.41 4.59 15.05
N TYR A 6 28.82 3.39 15.14
CA TYR A 6 28.80 2.41 14.05
C TYR A 6 27.48 2.39 13.29
N CYS A 7 26.35 2.66 13.96
CA CYS A 7 25.02 2.56 13.35
C CYS A 7 24.12 3.78 13.57
N GLY A 8 24.59 4.82 14.27
CA GLY A 8 23.84 6.07 14.45
C GLY A 8 22.62 6.00 15.36
N ALA A 9 22.30 4.84 15.93
CA ALA A 9 21.15 4.69 16.83
C ALA A 9 21.30 5.53 18.11
N ARG A 10 20.18 6.09 18.60
CA ARG A 10 20.11 6.84 19.87
C ARG A 10 20.31 5.91 21.07
N LEU A 11 21.27 6.23 21.94
CA LEU A 11 21.53 5.50 23.18
C LEU A 11 20.83 6.19 24.37
N ARG A 12 20.03 5.44 25.14
CA ARG A 12 19.42 5.93 26.38
C ARG A 12 20.49 6.00 27.48
N ARG A 13 20.54 7.11 28.23
CA ARG A 13 21.36 7.21 29.45
C ARG A 13 20.73 6.34 30.56
N PRO A 14 21.52 5.63 31.38
CA PRO A 14 21.01 5.00 32.60
C PRO A 14 20.60 6.07 33.61
N SER A 15 19.33 6.09 34.03
CA SER A 15 18.87 6.85 35.19
C SER A 15 19.06 6.04 36.47
N ALA A 16 19.53 6.68 37.54
CA ALA A 16 19.67 6.08 38.86
C ALA A 16 18.31 5.60 39.42
N PRO A 17 18.28 4.56 40.26
CA PRO A 17 17.04 4.02 40.81
C PRO A 17 16.41 4.95 41.87
N PRO A 18 15.07 5.03 41.96
CA PRO A 18 14.38 5.92 42.89
C PRO A 18 14.39 5.36 44.32
N VAL A 19 14.55 6.26 45.30
CA VAL A 19 14.40 5.97 46.74
C VAL A 19 12.92 5.97 47.10
N ALA A 20 12.46 4.92 47.78
CA ALA A 20 11.07 4.75 48.21
C ALA A 20 10.73 5.61 49.45
N PRO A 21 9.62 6.37 49.46
CA PRO A 21 9.07 6.97 50.67
C PRO A 21 8.11 6.04 51.42
N LYS A 22 8.15 6.14 52.76
CA LYS A 22 7.33 5.38 53.73
C LYS A 22 5.83 5.74 53.65
N ALA A 23 4.98 4.74 53.92
CA ALA A 23 3.52 4.88 53.92
C ALA A 23 2.97 5.67 55.14
N PRO A 24 2.00 6.58 54.94
CA PRO A 24 1.21 7.19 56.03
C PRO A 24 -0.04 6.34 56.41
N PRO A 25 -0.69 6.66 57.55
CA PRO A 25 -1.70 5.80 58.17
C PRO A 25 -3.04 5.77 57.43
N ARG A 26 -3.74 4.64 57.60
CA ARG A 26 -4.99 4.25 56.92
C ARG A 26 -6.17 5.13 57.37
N VAL A 27 -6.68 5.96 56.46
CA VAL A 27 -7.97 6.65 56.60
C VAL A 27 -9.05 5.78 55.94
N VAL A 28 -10.13 5.49 56.68
CA VAL A 28 -11.29 4.73 56.16
C VAL A 28 -12.09 5.63 55.18
N PRO A 29 -12.30 5.24 53.91
CA PRO A 29 -13.00 6.11 52.96
C PRO A 29 -14.53 6.04 53.14
N LYS A 30 -15.17 7.21 53.14
CA LYS A 30 -16.62 7.36 52.90
C LYS A 30 -16.93 6.92 51.46
N ALA A 31 -18.03 6.19 51.27
CA ALA A 31 -18.46 5.67 49.97
C ALA A 31 -18.59 6.78 48.91
N PRO A 32 -18.01 6.62 47.71
CA PRO A 32 -18.17 7.58 46.62
C PRO A 32 -19.53 7.42 45.92
N PRO A 33 -20.11 8.50 45.37
CA PRO A 33 -21.33 8.43 44.56
C PRO A 33 -21.08 7.66 43.25
N PRO A 34 -22.12 7.07 42.65
CA PRO A 34 -21.97 6.25 41.45
C PRO A 34 -21.45 7.07 40.26
N PRO A 35 -20.63 6.46 39.38
CA PRO A 35 -20.05 7.14 38.23
C PRO A 35 -21.15 7.47 37.20
N PRO A 36 -20.98 8.56 36.42
CA PRO A 36 -21.85 8.84 35.29
C PRO A 36 -21.69 7.74 34.25
N VAL A 37 -22.82 7.28 33.70
CA VAL A 37 -22.87 6.28 32.62
C VAL A 37 -22.24 6.90 31.38
N THR A 38 -20.97 6.63 31.14
CA THR A 38 -20.33 6.91 29.85
C THR A 38 -20.87 5.92 28.82
N ALA A 39 -21.51 6.45 27.77
CA ALA A 39 -21.88 5.66 26.61
C ALA A 39 -20.63 4.93 26.06
N PRO A 40 -20.76 3.67 25.64
CA PRO A 40 -19.63 2.94 25.09
C PRO A 40 -19.05 3.69 23.88
N PRO A 41 -17.73 3.68 23.69
CA PRO A 41 -17.09 4.29 22.52
C PRO A 41 -17.72 3.70 21.27
N ARG A 42 -18.23 4.58 20.41
CA ARG A 42 -18.81 4.23 19.12
C ARG A 42 -17.79 3.39 18.36
N ALA A 43 -18.18 2.19 17.93
CA ALA A 43 -17.33 1.34 17.10
C ALA A 43 -16.79 2.17 15.92
N PRO A 44 -15.50 2.02 15.56
CA PRO A 44 -14.94 2.72 14.42
C PRO A 44 -15.81 2.41 13.19
N ALA A 45 -16.20 3.46 12.48
CA ALA A 45 -16.95 3.32 11.24
C ALA A 45 -16.17 2.40 10.28
N PRO A 46 -16.86 1.56 9.49
CA PRO A 46 -16.20 0.79 8.44
C PRO A 46 -15.34 1.72 7.57
N PRO A 47 -14.17 1.26 7.08
CA PRO A 47 -13.36 2.05 6.17
C PRO A 47 -14.24 2.52 5.01
N GLN A 48 -14.40 3.83 4.87
CA GLN A 48 -15.14 4.40 3.75
C GLN A 48 -14.28 4.24 2.50
N ALA A 49 -14.90 3.79 1.41
CA ALA A 49 -14.21 3.72 0.13
C ALA A 49 -13.68 5.12 -0.24
N PRO A 50 -12.46 5.22 -0.81
CA PRO A 50 -11.94 6.49 -1.32
C PRO A 50 -12.93 7.16 -2.26
N ALA A 51 -12.94 8.50 -2.29
CA ALA A 51 -13.86 9.26 -3.15
C ALA A 51 -13.75 8.81 -4.62
N GLY A 52 -14.90 8.47 -5.24
CA GLY A 52 -14.96 7.98 -6.62
C GLY A 52 -14.70 6.47 -6.78
N VAL A 53 -14.29 5.76 -5.73
CA VAL A 53 -14.08 4.31 -5.76
C VAL A 53 -15.33 3.58 -5.25
N THR A 54 -15.78 2.58 -5.99
CA THR A 54 -16.94 1.77 -5.61
C THR A 54 -16.61 0.85 -4.43
N ALA A 55 -17.61 0.58 -3.57
CA ALA A 55 -17.44 -0.29 -2.41
C ALA A 55 -17.01 -1.72 -2.79
N GLU A 56 -17.48 -2.23 -3.94
CA GLU A 56 -17.09 -3.54 -4.47
C GLU A 56 -15.58 -3.60 -4.75
N ILE A 57 -15.05 -2.58 -5.43
CA ILE A 57 -13.63 -2.50 -5.78
C ILE A 57 -12.78 -2.37 -4.52
N HIS A 58 -13.19 -1.50 -3.60
CA HIS A 58 -12.49 -1.36 -2.32
C HIS A 58 -12.47 -2.67 -1.52
N ASP A 59 -13.59 -3.38 -1.42
CA ASP A 59 -13.68 -4.69 -0.74
C ASP A 59 -12.80 -5.76 -1.41
N LEU A 60 -12.78 -5.81 -2.74
CA LEU A 60 -11.91 -6.71 -3.49
C LEU A 60 -10.44 -6.47 -3.16
N MET A 61 -10.00 -5.21 -3.22
CA MET A 61 -8.60 -4.83 -2.96
C MET A 61 -8.22 -5.09 -1.51
N SER A 62 -9.09 -4.76 -0.55
CA SER A 62 -8.88 -5.08 0.87
C SER A 62 -8.72 -6.58 1.11
N LYS A 63 -9.54 -7.42 0.47
CA LYS A 63 -9.43 -8.88 0.58
C LYS A 63 -8.12 -9.41 -0.01
N ILE A 64 -7.65 -8.87 -1.14
CA ILE A 64 -6.34 -9.22 -1.72
C ILE A 64 -5.23 -8.98 -0.68
N SER A 65 -5.20 -7.79 -0.07
CA SER A 65 -4.24 -7.45 0.99
C SER A 65 -4.32 -8.41 2.19
N ILE A 66 -5.54 -8.71 2.66
CA ILE A 66 -5.74 -9.63 3.80
C ILE A 66 -5.23 -11.04 3.50
N TYR A 67 -5.50 -11.58 2.31
CA TYR A 67 -5.01 -12.92 1.96
C TYR A 67 -3.49 -12.96 1.80
N GLN A 68 -2.89 -11.89 1.28
CA GLN A 68 -1.43 -11.77 1.24
C GLN A 68 -0.83 -11.74 2.66
N ASP A 69 -1.40 -10.95 3.57
CA ASP A 69 -0.97 -10.88 4.98
C ASP A 69 -1.08 -12.25 5.68
N ARG A 70 -2.16 -12.98 5.40
CA ARG A 70 -2.36 -14.35 5.91
C ARG A 70 -1.32 -15.33 5.37
N LYS A 71 -1.00 -15.27 4.07
CA LYS A 71 0.06 -16.11 3.48
C LYS A 71 1.41 -15.84 4.17
N VAL A 72 1.81 -14.57 4.29
CA VAL A 72 3.06 -14.19 4.95
C VAL A 72 3.08 -14.63 6.42
N SER A 73 1.95 -14.48 7.14
CA SER A 73 1.85 -14.93 8.53
C SER A 73 1.94 -16.45 8.66
N LEU A 74 1.34 -17.20 7.73
CA LEU A 74 1.41 -18.65 7.69
C LEU A 74 2.83 -19.16 7.42
N LEU A 75 3.60 -18.48 6.55
CA LEU A 75 5.03 -18.78 6.36
C LEU A 75 5.78 -18.67 7.69
N ASN A 76 5.59 -17.57 8.43
CA ASN A 76 6.24 -17.38 9.74
C ASN A 76 5.85 -18.46 10.77
N LEU A 77 4.56 -18.80 10.87
CA LEU A 77 4.06 -19.84 11.79
C LEU A 77 4.65 -21.22 11.45
N PHE A 78 4.88 -21.51 10.17
CA PHE A 78 5.57 -22.74 9.78
C PHE A 78 7.06 -22.69 10.13
N GLN A 79 7.75 -21.56 9.91
CA GLN A 79 9.17 -21.41 10.25
C GLN A 79 9.41 -21.60 11.75
N SER A 80 8.54 -21.03 12.61
CA SER A 80 8.61 -21.19 14.07
C SER A 80 8.26 -22.59 14.56
N GLY A 81 7.75 -23.47 13.69
CA GLY A 81 7.38 -24.85 14.04
C GLY A 81 6.03 -24.96 14.74
N GLU A 82 5.22 -23.90 14.74
CA GLU A 82 3.88 -23.88 15.34
C GLU A 82 2.86 -24.69 14.53
N VAL A 83 3.13 -24.93 13.24
CA VAL A 83 2.22 -25.61 12.32
C VAL A 83 2.94 -26.76 11.62
N SER A 84 2.27 -27.91 11.51
CA SER A 84 2.77 -29.08 10.79
C SER A 84 2.69 -28.90 9.27
N GLU A 85 3.51 -29.63 8.51
CA GLU A 85 3.50 -29.61 7.04
C GLU A 85 2.09 -29.76 6.46
N ARG A 86 1.35 -30.78 6.94
CA ARG A 86 0.01 -31.09 6.43
C ARG A 86 -0.95 -29.91 6.56
N VAL A 87 -0.91 -29.21 7.70
CA VAL A 87 -1.76 -28.05 7.95
C VAL A 87 -1.27 -26.85 7.15
N PHE A 88 0.04 -26.62 7.13
CA PHE A 88 0.68 -25.57 6.35
C PHE A 88 0.33 -25.64 4.87
N VAL A 89 0.59 -26.78 4.22
CA VAL A 89 0.34 -26.97 2.78
C VAL A 89 -1.14 -26.78 2.47
N LYS A 90 -2.04 -27.36 3.27
CA LYS A 90 -3.49 -27.20 3.07
C LYS A 90 -3.90 -25.72 3.10
N LEU A 91 -3.52 -24.99 4.15
CA LEU A 91 -3.88 -23.59 4.32
C LEU A 91 -3.21 -22.70 3.27
N TYR A 92 -1.95 -22.99 2.93
CA TYR A 92 -1.21 -22.25 1.93
C TYR A 92 -1.88 -22.38 0.56
N THR A 93 -2.23 -23.60 0.14
CA THR A 93 -2.94 -23.84 -1.11
C THR A 93 -4.32 -23.15 -1.12
N GLU A 94 -5.06 -23.19 -0.02
CA GLU A 94 -6.35 -22.51 0.08
C GLU A 94 -6.21 -20.99 -0.04
N TYR A 95 -5.23 -20.39 0.65
CA TYR A 95 -4.97 -18.96 0.59
C TYR A 95 -4.45 -18.51 -0.77
N SER A 96 -3.52 -19.27 -1.38
CA SER A 96 -3.05 -19.01 -2.75
C SER A 96 -4.20 -19.11 -3.77
N GLY A 97 -5.06 -20.12 -3.66
CA GLY A 97 -6.21 -20.28 -4.55
C GLY A 97 -7.17 -19.09 -4.47
N LYS A 98 -7.56 -18.67 -3.26
CA LYS A 98 -8.45 -17.51 -3.07
C LYS A 98 -7.80 -16.20 -3.50
N LEU A 99 -6.50 -16.03 -3.24
CA LEU A 99 -5.78 -14.85 -3.69
C LEU A 99 -5.75 -14.78 -5.22
N ASN A 100 -5.46 -15.90 -5.90
CA ASN A 100 -5.46 -15.96 -7.36
C ASN A 100 -6.83 -15.68 -7.96
N GLU A 101 -7.91 -16.23 -7.38
CA GLU A 101 -9.29 -15.91 -7.80
C GLU A 101 -9.58 -14.40 -7.73
N MET A 102 -9.19 -13.75 -6.63
CA MET A 102 -9.38 -12.31 -6.45
C MET A 102 -8.51 -11.48 -7.39
N LEU A 103 -7.26 -11.89 -7.63
CA LEU A 103 -6.37 -11.23 -8.60
C LEU A 103 -6.93 -11.34 -10.02
N ASN A 104 -7.46 -12.49 -10.41
CA ASN A 104 -8.13 -12.66 -11.70
C ASN A 104 -9.39 -11.78 -11.82
N ARG A 105 -10.22 -11.75 -10.78
CA ARG A 105 -11.39 -10.85 -10.74
C ARG A 105 -10.99 -9.38 -10.87
N ARG A 106 -9.88 -8.97 -10.24
CA ARG A 106 -9.32 -7.63 -10.36
C ARG A 106 -8.92 -7.33 -11.81
N VAL A 107 -8.23 -8.25 -12.47
CA VAL A 107 -7.81 -8.10 -13.88
C VAL A 107 -9.05 -7.96 -14.79
N SER A 108 -10.04 -8.85 -14.65
CA SER A 108 -11.27 -8.76 -15.42
C SER A 108 -12.03 -7.44 -15.17
N LYS A 109 -12.06 -6.97 -13.92
CA LYS A 109 -12.70 -5.69 -13.60
C LYS A 109 -11.96 -4.51 -14.22
N LEU A 110 -10.62 -4.53 -14.24
CA LEU A 110 -9.82 -3.52 -14.94
C LEU A 110 -10.13 -3.47 -16.44
N GLU A 111 -10.23 -4.62 -17.09
CA GLU A 111 -10.57 -4.71 -18.52
C GLU A 111 -11.97 -4.16 -18.80
N GLU A 112 -12.96 -4.55 -17.98
CA GLU A 112 -14.34 -4.06 -18.07
C GLU A 112 -14.40 -2.53 -17.97
N LEU A 113 -13.76 -1.94 -16.95
CA LEU A 113 -13.78 -0.49 -16.74
C LEU A 113 -13.03 0.27 -17.84
N ARG A 114 -11.94 -0.29 -18.36
CA ARG A 114 -11.20 0.31 -19.49
C ARG A 114 -12.03 0.28 -20.77
N ALA A 115 -12.78 -0.79 -21.02
CA ALA A 115 -13.71 -0.87 -22.15
C ALA A 115 -14.81 0.19 -22.03
N GLN A 116 -15.46 0.30 -20.86
CA GLN A 116 -16.48 1.32 -20.59
C GLN A 116 -15.93 2.74 -20.75
N LEU A 117 -14.70 3.00 -20.27
CA LEU A 117 -14.05 4.29 -20.43
C LEU A 117 -13.81 4.62 -21.91
N GLY A 118 -13.40 3.62 -22.70
CA GLY A 118 -13.22 3.76 -24.14
C GLY A 118 -14.52 4.05 -24.89
N GLU A 119 -15.62 3.37 -24.55
CA GLU A 119 -16.95 3.62 -25.12
C GLU A 119 -17.46 5.02 -24.80
N LYS A 120 -17.36 5.46 -23.54
CA LYS A 120 -17.74 6.81 -23.13
C LYS A 120 -16.89 7.88 -23.81
N SER A 121 -15.59 7.62 -23.99
CA SER A 121 -14.72 8.53 -24.74
C SER A 121 -15.18 8.71 -26.18
N LYS A 122 -15.51 7.63 -26.89
CA LYS A 122 -16.03 7.71 -28.26
C LYS A 122 -17.34 8.50 -28.31
N ARG A 123 -18.25 8.24 -27.36
CA ARG A 123 -19.53 8.96 -27.28
C ARG A 123 -19.32 10.46 -27.03
N LEU A 124 -18.36 10.82 -26.19
CA LEU A 124 -18.00 12.21 -25.94
C LEU A 124 -17.51 12.90 -27.22
N ASP A 125 -16.69 12.22 -28.03
CA ASP A 125 -16.21 12.75 -29.30
C ASP A 125 -17.34 12.94 -30.33
N GLU A 126 -18.29 11.99 -30.41
CA GLU A 126 -19.50 12.13 -31.24
C GLU A 126 -20.34 13.36 -30.86
N ILE A 127 -20.51 13.60 -29.56
CA ILE A 127 -21.27 14.75 -29.05
C ILE A 127 -20.54 16.06 -29.35
N LYS A 128 -19.21 16.09 -29.21
CA LYS A 128 -18.40 17.26 -29.59
C LYS A 128 -18.53 17.57 -31.07
N PHE A 129 -18.45 16.56 -31.94
CA PHE A 129 -18.71 16.72 -33.36
C PHE A 129 -20.13 17.25 -33.63
N SER A 130 -21.13 16.71 -32.94
CA SER A 130 -22.53 17.17 -33.05
C SER A 130 -22.70 18.64 -32.61
N LEU A 131 -21.96 19.08 -31.59
CA LEU A 131 -21.93 20.48 -31.16
C LEU A 131 -21.30 21.39 -32.23
N GLU A 132 -20.20 20.95 -32.86
CA GLU A 132 -19.55 21.67 -33.96
C GLU A 132 -20.49 21.79 -35.18
N GLU A 133 -21.16 20.70 -35.56
CA GLU A 133 -22.17 20.69 -36.62
C GLU A 133 -23.33 21.65 -36.30
N LEU A 134 -23.84 21.60 -35.06
CA LEU A 134 -24.92 22.46 -34.60
C LEU A 134 -24.52 23.95 -34.68
N GLU A 135 -23.30 24.28 -34.28
CA GLU A 135 -22.76 25.64 -34.35
C GLU A 135 -22.59 26.11 -35.80
N ALA A 136 -22.11 25.24 -36.69
CA ALA A 136 -22.02 25.54 -38.12
C ALA A 136 -23.39 25.84 -38.73
N ARG A 137 -24.40 24.98 -38.47
CA ARG A 137 -25.79 25.18 -38.94
C ARG A 137 -26.41 26.48 -38.46
N TYR A 138 -26.16 26.86 -37.20
CA TYR A 138 -26.62 28.13 -36.67
C TYR A 138 -25.96 29.31 -37.40
N LYS A 139 -24.64 29.27 -37.61
CA LYS A 139 -23.89 30.34 -38.28
C LYS A 139 -24.29 30.53 -39.74
N VAL A 140 -24.69 29.47 -40.45
CA VAL A 140 -25.21 29.58 -41.82
C VAL A 140 -26.70 29.94 -41.89
N GLY A 141 -27.37 30.08 -40.73
CA GLY A 141 -28.77 30.48 -40.64
C GLY A 141 -29.78 29.36 -40.90
N GLU A 142 -29.36 28.09 -40.89
CA GLU A 142 -30.27 26.94 -41.06
C GLU A 142 -31.18 26.73 -39.84
N ILE A 143 -30.76 27.19 -38.65
CA ILE A 143 -31.51 27.08 -37.40
C ILE A 143 -31.55 28.42 -36.66
N ASP A 144 -32.64 28.67 -35.93
CA ASP A 144 -32.80 29.88 -35.12
C ASP A 144 -32.06 29.80 -33.78
N SER A 145 -31.88 30.96 -33.12
CA SER A 145 -31.15 31.08 -31.84
C SER A 145 -31.79 30.23 -30.74
N THR A 146 -33.12 30.16 -30.67
CA THR A 146 -33.83 29.42 -29.61
C THR A 146 -33.59 27.92 -29.75
N THR A 147 -33.70 27.41 -30.98
CA THR A 147 -33.41 26.00 -31.30
C THR A 147 -31.95 25.66 -31.04
N PHE A 148 -31.02 26.54 -31.43
CA PHE A 148 -29.59 26.38 -31.17
C PHE A 148 -29.29 26.31 -29.67
N GLU A 149 -29.78 27.28 -28.89
CA GLU A 149 -29.54 27.35 -27.45
C GLU A 149 -30.09 26.13 -26.71
N GLY A 150 -31.29 25.66 -27.07
CA GLY A 150 -31.88 24.45 -26.49
C GLY A 150 -31.01 23.22 -26.73
N LYS A 151 -30.71 22.91 -28.00
CA LYS A 151 -29.89 21.75 -28.36
C LYS A 151 -28.47 21.83 -27.81
N SER A 152 -27.86 23.03 -27.81
CA SER A 152 -26.52 23.24 -27.25
C SER A 152 -26.51 22.97 -25.74
N ARG A 153 -27.55 23.40 -25.02
CA ARG A 153 -27.68 23.16 -23.58
C ARG A 153 -27.77 21.66 -23.28
N ASP A 154 -28.60 20.94 -24.01
CA ASP A 154 -28.78 19.49 -23.81
C ASP A 154 -27.50 18.71 -24.09
N LEU A 155 -26.82 19.01 -25.20
CA LEU A 155 -25.53 18.38 -25.54
C LEU A 155 -24.45 18.72 -24.51
N LYS A 156 -24.39 19.97 -24.02
CA LYS A 156 -23.45 20.35 -22.96
C LYS A 156 -23.74 19.67 -21.62
N ALA A 157 -25.02 19.49 -21.27
CA ALA A 157 -25.39 18.74 -20.07
C ALA A 157 -24.96 17.27 -20.18
N GLU A 158 -25.10 16.66 -21.35
CA GLU A 158 -24.62 15.30 -21.60
C GLU A 158 -23.10 15.19 -21.55
N VAL A 159 -22.36 16.17 -22.11
CA VAL A 159 -20.90 16.27 -21.97
C VAL A 159 -20.50 16.26 -20.50
N ALA A 160 -21.09 17.14 -19.69
CA ALA A 160 -20.77 17.23 -18.27
C ALA A 160 -21.05 15.92 -17.51
N ARG A 161 -22.15 15.24 -17.85
CA ARG A 161 -22.48 13.92 -17.28
C ARG A 161 -21.44 12.87 -17.64
N LEU A 162 -21.08 12.76 -18.93
CA LEU A 162 -20.08 11.80 -19.40
C LEU A 162 -18.71 12.05 -18.79
N GLU A 163 -18.28 13.31 -18.70
CA GLU A 163 -17.00 13.66 -18.07
C GLU A 163 -16.95 13.26 -16.59
N SER A 164 -18.06 13.45 -15.86
CA SER A 164 -18.18 12.99 -14.47
C SER A 164 -18.07 11.47 -14.37
N GLU A 165 -18.80 10.73 -15.21
CA GLU A 165 -18.74 9.25 -15.20
C GLU A 165 -17.35 8.73 -15.58
N MET A 166 -16.70 9.34 -16.58
CA MET A 166 -15.33 8.99 -16.96
C MET A 166 -14.33 9.27 -15.84
N LYS A 167 -14.54 10.34 -15.05
CA LYS A 167 -13.72 10.63 -13.87
C LYS A 167 -13.85 9.53 -12.82
N ASP A 168 -15.05 9.07 -12.54
CA ASP A 168 -15.29 7.98 -11.60
C ASP A 168 -14.69 6.66 -12.10
N LEU A 169 -14.83 6.34 -13.38
CA LEU A 169 -14.18 5.17 -13.98
C LEU A 169 -12.65 5.23 -13.84
N LYS A 170 -12.03 6.39 -14.12
CA LYS A 170 -10.59 6.59 -13.97
C LYS A 170 -10.14 6.40 -12.52
N ALA A 171 -10.89 6.91 -11.54
CA ALA A 171 -10.58 6.72 -10.12
C ALA A 171 -10.62 5.24 -9.72
N ASN A 172 -11.63 4.49 -10.21
CA ASN A 172 -11.71 3.04 -9.97
C ASN A 172 -10.57 2.25 -10.63
N ILE A 173 -10.20 2.61 -11.87
CA ILE A 173 -9.06 2.00 -12.58
C ILE A 173 -7.76 2.26 -11.82
N GLU A 174 -7.49 3.51 -11.43
CA GLU A 174 -6.28 3.87 -10.69
C GLU A 174 -6.20 3.11 -9.36
N HIS A 175 -7.32 2.98 -8.65
CA HIS A 175 -7.36 2.22 -7.41
C HIS A 175 -7.08 0.74 -7.62
N LEU A 176 -7.69 0.12 -8.63
CA LEU A 176 -7.42 -1.27 -8.98
C LEU A 176 -5.95 -1.45 -9.38
N GLU A 177 -5.34 -0.54 -10.13
CA GLU A 177 -3.93 -0.63 -10.54
C GLU A 177 -2.96 -0.70 -9.34
N LYS A 178 -3.28 -0.04 -8.23
CA LYS A 178 -2.48 -0.03 -7.00
C LYS A 178 -2.86 -1.17 -6.04
N VAL A 179 -2.33 -2.38 -6.28
CA VAL A 179 -2.69 -3.62 -5.56
C VAL A 179 -2.61 -3.54 -4.03
N PHE A 180 -1.61 -2.85 -3.50
CA PHE A 180 -1.42 -2.65 -2.05
C PHE A 180 -1.47 -1.18 -1.67
N ALA A 181 -2.45 -0.43 -2.21
CA ALA A 181 -2.65 0.98 -1.86
C ALA A 181 -2.87 1.23 -0.36
N ASP A 182 -3.28 0.20 0.40
CA ASP A 182 -3.42 0.25 1.86
C ASP A 182 -2.09 0.08 2.62
N LYS A 183 -0.99 -0.21 1.93
CA LYS A 183 0.31 -0.54 2.55
C LYS A 183 1.39 0.43 2.12
N SER A 184 2.21 0.83 3.08
CA SER A 184 3.44 1.57 2.79
C SER A 184 4.47 0.67 2.07
N PRO A 185 5.39 1.24 1.28
CA PRO A 185 6.51 0.51 0.70
C PRO A 185 7.31 -0.27 1.75
N ARG A 186 7.40 0.27 2.98
CA ARG A 186 8.11 -0.38 4.10
C ARG A 186 7.42 -1.65 4.57
N GLU A 187 6.08 -1.66 4.63
CA GLU A 187 5.32 -2.87 4.97
C GLU A 187 5.50 -3.95 3.92
N ILE A 188 5.45 -3.58 2.63
CA ILE A 188 5.70 -4.51 1.52
C ILE A 188 7.13 -5.07 1.60
N LEU A 189 8.13 -4.22 1.86
CA LEU A 189 9.52 -4.68 2.06
C LEU A 189 9.63 -5.67 3.23
N ASN A 190 8.97 -5.40 4.36
CA ASN A 190 8.98 -6.31 5.50
C ASN A 190 8.34 -7.66 5.16
N MET A 191 7.28 -7.68 4.34
CA MET A 191 6.69 -8.92 3.82
C MET A 191 7.66 -9.64 2.88
N GLU A 192 8.29 -8.92 1.94
CA GLU A 192 9.30 -9.46 1.03
C GLU A 192 10.42 -10.16 1.81
N MET A 193 10.95 -9.51 2.86
CA MET A 193 12.01 -10.07 3.69
C MET A 193 11.59 -11.37 4.40
N LYS A 194 10.35 -11.44 4.90
CA LYS A 194 9.82 -12.67 5.53
C LYS A 194 9.72 -13.81 4.51
N ILE A 195 9.20 -13.52 3.31
CA ILE A 195 9.09 -14.50 2.24
C ILE A 195 10.48 -14.97 1.78
N LYS A 196 11.43 -14.05 1.60
CA LYS A 196 12.83 -14.39 1.25
C LYS A 196 13.47 -15.29 2.29
N SER A 197 13.35 -14.94 3.58
CA SER A 197 13.87 -15.77 4.66
C SER A 197 13.25 -17.18 4.67
N PHE A 198 11.95 -17.29 4.37
CA PHE A 198 11.30 -18.58 4.20
C PHE A 198 11.89 -19.37 3.02
N GLN A 199 12.03 -18.72 1.87
CA GLN A 199 12.58 -19.32 0.65
C GLN A 199 14.00 -19.85 0.89
N GLU A 200 14.87 -19.06 1.54
CA GLU A 200 16.23 -19.44 1.92
C GLU A 200 16.26 -20.63 2.90
N SER A 201 15.19 -20.81 3.70
CA SER A 201 15.09 -21.91 4.67
C SER A 201 14.48 -23.19 4.09
N LEU A 202 14.01 -23.20 2.83
CA LEU A 202 13.32 -24.35 2.24
C LEU A 202 14.18 -25.63 2.25
N ASP A 203 15.45 -25.53 1.82
CA ASP A 203 16.36 -26.69 1.79
C ASP A 203 16.60 -27.25 3.20
N LYS A 204 16.69 -26.38 4.20
CA LYS A 204 16.81 -26.77 5.60
C LYS A 204 15.56 -27.54 6.06
N PHE A 205 14.35 -27.07 5.74
CA PHE A 205 13.12 -27.77 6.11
C PHE A 205 12.98 -29.14 5.46
N VAL A 206 13.48 -29.30 4.23
CA VAL A 206 13.54 -30.61 3.55
C VAL A 206 14.51 -31.54 4.27
N ASN A 207 15.72 -31.06 4.59
CA ASN A 207 16.72 -31.86 5.28
C ASN A 207 16.29 -32.26 6.70
N GLU A 208 15.53 -31.40 7.38
CA GLU A 208 14.93 -31.67 8.69
C GLU A 208 13.70 -32.58 8.63
N GLY A 209 13.21 -32.94 7.43
CA GLY A 209 11.99 -33.73 7.24
C GLY A 209 10.71 -32.99 7.66
N ARG A 210 10.78 -31.67 7.84
CA ARG A 210 9.62 -30.82 8.18
C ARG A 210 8.78 -30.47 6.96
N LEU A 211 9.35 -30.57 5.77
CA LEU A 211 8.66 -30.33 4.52
C LEU A 211 9.13 -31.34 3.47
N SER A 212 8.20 -31.97 2.75
CA SER A 212 8.54 -32.89 1.67
C SER A 212 8.98 -32.15 0.41
N LYS A 213 9.76 -32.82 -0.45
CA LYS A 213 10.17 -32.26 -1.75
C LYS A 213 8.97 -31.91 -2.64
N GLU A 214 7.95 -32.76 -2.64
CA GLU A 214 6.70 -32.51 -3.37
C GLU A 214 6.00 -31.22 -2.89
N SER A 215 5.97 -30.99 -1.58
CA SER A 215 5.43 -29.76 -1.01
C SER A 215 6.25 -28.53 -1.44
N VAL A 216 7.58 -28.62 -1.46
CA VAL A 216 8.44 -27.53 -1.98
C VAL A 216 8.11 -27.23 -3.44
N GLU A 217 8.03 -28.25 -4.29
CA GLU A 217 7.75 -28.10 -5.73
C GLU A 217 6.41 -27.39 -5.98
N LYS A 218 5.43 -27.59 -5.11
CA LYS A 218 4.12 -26.93 -5.18
C LYS A 218 4.14 -25.46 -4.74
N ILE A 219 4.85 -25.13 -3.65
CA ILE A 219 4.78 -23.78 -3.05
C ILE A 219 5.85 -22.82 -3.59
N LYS A 220 7.01 -23.34 -4.01
CA LYS A 220 8.16 -22.52 -4.41
C LYS A 220 7.88 -21.60 -5.60
N PRO A 221 7.18 -22.03 -6.67
CA PRO A 221 6.86 -21.14 -7.78
C PRO A 221 6.00 -19.95 -7.35
N ASP A 222 4.99 -20.18 -6.49
CA ASP A 222 4.12 -19.12 -5.96
C ASP A 222 4.89 -18.15 -5.04
N ILE A 223 5.86 -18.64 -4.27
CA ILE A 223 6.79 -17.80 -3.48
C ILE A 223 7.62 -16.91 -4.40
N GLU A 224 8.21 -17.48 -5.46
CA GLU A 224 9.05 -16.77 -6.43
C GLU A 224 8.23 -15.71 -7.19
N GLU A 225 7.02 -16.05 -7.63
CA GLU A 225 6.10 -15.12 -8.27
C GLU A 225 5.72 -13.97 -7.33
N THR A 226 5.43 -14.27 -6.07
CA THR A 226 5.10 -13.24 -5.07
C THR A 226 6.28 -12.29 -4.83
N LEU A 227 7.51 -12.81 -4.79
CA LEU A 227 8.72 -11.98 -4.64
C LEU A 227 8.96 -11.09 -5.87
N ALA A 228 8.82 -11.64 -7.08
CA ALA A 228 8.91 -10.87 -8.32
C ALA A 228 7.82 -9.78 -8.37
N PHE A 229 6.62 -10.09 -7.91
CA PHE A 229 5.53 -9.13 -7.82
C PHE A 229 5.83 -8.00 -6.84
N PHE A 230 6.32 -8.30 -5.63
CA PHE A 230 6.75 -7.26 -4.69
C PHE A 230 7.88 -6.40 -5.26
N ASP A 231 8.85 -7.02 -5.95
CA ASP A 231 9.92 -6.27 -6.62
C ASP A 231 9.37 -5.32 -7.69
N SER A 232 8.33 -5.70 -8.42
CA SER A 232 7.67 -4.80 -9.38
C SER A 232 7.06 -3.54 -8.72
N ILE A 233 6.68 -3.63 -7.44
CA ILE A 233 6.07 -2.53 -6.68
C ILE A 233 7.15 -1.66 -6.02
N ILE A 234 8.09 -2.27 -5.29
CA ILE A 234 9.07 -1.55 -4.46
C ILE A 234 10.49 -1.56 -5.03
N GLY A 235 10.73 -2.14 -6.21
CA GLY A 235 12.05 -2.21 -6.84
C GLY A 235 12.65 -0.83 -7.10
N LYS A 236 11.85 0.14 -7.56
CA LYS A 236 12.30 1.53 -7.73
C LYS A 236 12.70 2.20 -6.42
N HIS A 237 11.99 1.90 -5.33
CA HIS A 237 12.31 2.39 -3.99
C HIS A 237 13.65 1.81 -3.50
N LYS A 238 13.85 0.51 -3.67
CA LYS A 238 15.10 -0.20 -3.34
C LYS A 238 16.29 0.35 -4.13
N GLU A 239 16.12 0.56 -5.44
CA GLU A 239 17.18 1.10 -6.29
C GLU A 239 17.53 2.55 -5.90
N ARG A 240 16.53 3.40 -5.62
CA ARG A 240 16.78 4.76 -5.16
C ARG A 240 17.50 4.78 -3.80
N GLU A 241 17.08 3.95 -2.84
CA GLU A 241 17.79 3.82 -1.56
C GLU A 241 19.24 3.37 -1.76
N ARG A 242 19.48 2.40 -2.63
CA ARG A 242 20.82 1.91 -2.95
C ARG A 242 21.71 3.06 -3.46
N GLN A 243 21.24 3.86 -4.40
CA GLN A 243 21.97 5.02 -4.92
C GLN A 243 22.30 6.04 -3.83
N LEU A 244 21.36 6.31 -2.92
CA LEU A 244 21.59 7.22 -1.80
C LEU A 244 22.62 6.67 -0.79
N ARG A 245 22.62 5.35 -0.57
CA ARG A 245 23.63 4.69 0.27
C ARG A 245 25.01 4.74 -0.36
N GLU A 246 25.12 4.56 -1.67
CA GLU A 246 26.38 4.72 -2.42
C GLU A 246 26.89 6.18 -2.33
N GLN A 247 26.00 7.17 -2.41
CA GLN A 247 26.35 8.58 -2.18
C GLN A 247 26.84 8.84 -0.75
N LEU A 248 26.20 8.22 0.25
CA LEU A 248 26.61 8.31 1.65
C LEU A 248 28.01 7.73 1.87
N GLU A 249 28.31 6.60 1.23
CA GLU A 249 29.62 5.95 1.27
C GLU A 249 30.70 6.83 0.63
N ALA A 250 30.42 7.37 -0.57
CA ALA A 250 31.31 8.32 -1.23
C ALA A 250 31.55 9.59 -0.39
N LEU A 251 30.49 10.12 0.24
CA LEU A 251 30.57 11.27 1.15
C LEU A 251 31.48 10.97 2.35
N HIS A 252 31.34 9.78 2.94
CA HIS A 252 32.20 9.34 4.05
C HIS A 252 33.67 9.18 3.61
N ALA A 253 33.93 8.65 2.41
CA ALA A 253 35.28 8.56 1.86
C ALA A 253 35.92 9.95 1.69
N ARG A 254 35.19 10.93 1.12
CA ARG A 254 35.66 12.31 0.96
C ARG A 254 35.98 12.99 2.29
N TYR A 255 35.16 12.77 3.31
CA TYR A 255 35.45 13.25 4.65
C TYR A 255 36.73 12.61 5.23
N ARG A 256 36.93 11.30 5.03
CA ARG A 256 38.12 10.58 5.50
C ARG A 256 39.42 11.09 4.89
N VAL A 257 39.38 11.51 3.63
CA VAL A 257 40.53 12.15 2.94
C VAL A 257 40.60 13.66 3.18
N SER A 258 39.78 14.21 4.09
CA SER A 258 39.73 15.63 4.44
C SER A 258 39.40 16.57 3.27
N GLU A 259 38.71 16.08 2.24
CA GLU A 259 38.22 16.90 1.12
C GLU A 259 37.05 17.80 1.53
N ILE A 260 36.33 17.44 2.61
CA ILE A 260 35.19 18.19 3.14
C ILE A 260 35.31 18.36 4.65
N SER A 261 34.72 19.43 5.19
CA SER A 261 34.69 19.65 6.64
C SER A 261 33.72 18.72 7.35
N ILE A 262 33.88 18.58 8.67
CA ILE A 262 32.94 17.80 9.50
C ILE A 262 31.53 18.39 9.46
N GLU A 263 31.38 19.72 9.41
CA GLU A 263 30.07 20.38 9.33
C GLU A 263 29.38 20.09 7.99
N GLU A 264 30.14 20.10 6.88
CA GLU A 264 29.63 19.76 5.56
C GLU A 264 29.23 18.28 5.47
N TYR A 265 30.07 17.39 6.01
CA TYR A 265 29.78 15.96 6.09
C TYR A 265 28.49 15.69 6.87
N GLU A 266 28.35 16.22 8.09
CA GLU A 266 27.17 15.99 8.92
C GLU A 266 25.90 16.63 8.34
N ARG A 267 26.02 17.76 7.62
CA ARG A 267 24.88 18.36 6.91
C ARG A 267 24.39 17.44 5.77
N LYS A 268 25.27 17.09 4.82
CA LYS A 268 24.92 16.25 3.66
C LYS A 268 24.46 14.85 4.07
N LYS A 269 25.07 14.28 5.12
CA LYS A 269 24.65 13.00 5.70
C LYS A 269 23.21 13.03 6.19
N ARG A 270 22.80 14.11 6.86
CA ARG A 270 21.41 14.27 7.32
C ARG A 270 20.44 14.40 6.15
N GLU A 271 20.78 15.21 5.15
CA GLU A 271 19.96 15.37 3.93
C GLU A 271 19.73 14.02 3.23
N ILE A 272 20.80 13.25 2.99
CA ILE A 272 20.70 11.91 2.38
C ILE A 272 19.87 10.96 3.25
N GLN A 273 20.03 11.00 4.59
CA GLN A 273 19.25 10.15 5.50
C GLN A 273 17.77 10.51 5.51
N GLU A 274 17.44 11.79 5.44
CA GLU A 274 16.05 12.26 5.35
C GLU A 274 15.41 11.83 4.02
N GLU A 275 16.16 11.86 2.91
CA GLU A 275 15.71 11.31 1.63
C GLU A 275 15.44 9.80 1.71
N ILE A 276 16.37 9.02 2.29
CA ILE A 276 16.20 7.58 2.50
C ILE A 276 14.92 7.31 3.29
N ASP A 277 14.71 8.03 4.39
CA ASP A 277 13.51 7.81 5.20
C ASP A 277 12.23 8.22 4.47
N LYS A 278 12.29 9.22 3.56
CA LYS A 278 11.12 9.67 2.78
C LYS A 278 10.65 8.60 1.80
N ILE A 279 11.58 7.90 1.14
CA ILE A 279 11.28 6.82 0.17
C ILE A 279 10.38 5.74 0.78
N TRP A 280 10.48 5.51 2.09
CA TRP A 280 9.77 4.43 2.77
C TRP A 280 8.53 4.87 3.56
N ARG A 281 8.18 6.17 3.57
CA ARG A 281 7.08 6.73 4.38
C ARG A 281 5.76 6.93 3.63
N GLU A 282 5.77 7.13 2.32
CA GLU A 282 4.56 7.43 1.53
C GLU A 282 4.02 6.15 0.83
N PRO A 283 2.71 5.83 0.97
CA PRO A 283 2.04 4.80 0.16
C PRO A 283 1.80 5.21 -1.30
#